data_AF-A0A482VHL0-F1
#
_entry.id   AF-A0A482VHL0-F1
#
_cell.length_a   1.000
_cell.length_b   1.000
_cell.length_c   1.000
_cell.angle_alpha   90.00
_cell.angle_beta   90.00
_cell.angle_gamma   90.00
#
_symmetry.space_group_name_H-M   'P 1'
#
loop_
_entity.id
_entity.type
_entity.pdbx_description
1 polymer ?
#
loop_
_entity_poly.entity_id
_entity_poly.type
_entity_poly.pdbx_seq_one_letter_code
_entity_poly.pdbx_strand_id
1 'polypeptide(L)'
;MLSNLFPDHRNLPRAIWIALPMVTGVYVLANVAYFAVLSGTEIESSAAVAVSFGGKMFGQLYWLVPIFVALSTFGGVNGILFTSSRLFLTGSQEGHLPDLFSFIHVKRMTPIPSLIFTCVTSLAMLFVSDVFILINYYGQILWLSVAISIGGMLWLRYKQPDMPRPIRVNTVIPVLFLCCCAFLVIFPIPQQPWNTVIGAAITLSGVPVYYLCVKWKTKPQRFNRYVRTVTEILQSIMDVTSPEAEQMLSQS
;
A
#
# COMPACT_ATOMS: atom_id res chain seq x y z
N MET A 1 -8.98 2.54 -12.85
CA MET A 1 -7.74 2.43 -13.65
C MET A 1 -7.66 1.12 -14.43
N LEU A 2 -7.75 -0.05 -13.80
CA LEU A 2 -7.84 -1.34 -14.52
C LEU A 2 -9.10 -1.47 -15.41
N SER A 3 -10.20 -0.84 -15.00
CA SER A 3 -11.44 -0.74 -15.79
C SER A 3 -11.30 0.05 -17.10
N ASN A 4 -10.32 0.96 -17.19
CA ASN A 4 -10.11 1.81 -18.37
C ASN A 4 -9.17 1.15 -19.39
N LEU A 5 -8.40 0.15 -18.97
CA LEU A 5 -7.44 -0.56 -19.83
C LEU A 5 -8.11 -1.72 -20.60
N PHE A 6 -9.18 -2.29 -20.04
CA PHE A 6 -9.97 -3.34 -20.68
C PHE A 6 -11.37 -2.78 -20.99
N PRO A 7 -11.64 -2.35 -22.25
CA PRO A 7 -12.99 -1.90 -22.63
C PRO A 7 -14.04 -2.99 -22.41
N ASP A 8 -13.60 -4.25 -22.36
CA ASP A 8 -14.42 -5.41 -22.05
C ASP A 8 -14.26 -5.84 -20.57
N HIS A 9 -15.33 -5.68 -19.79
CA HIS A 9 -15.41 -6.03 -18.36
C HIS A 9 -15.14 -7.52 -18.07
N ARG A 10 -15.12 -8.36 -19.11
CA ARG A 10 -14.86 -9.81 -19.04
C ARG A 10 -13.37 -10.17 -19.09
N ASN A 11 -12.52 -9.29 -19.60
CA ASN A 11 -11.08 -9.58 -19.75
C ASN A 11 -10.33 -9.45 -18.43
N LEU A 12 -10.78 -8.55 -17.56
CA LEU A 12 -10.22 -8.33 -16.23
C LEU A 12 -10.24 -9.60 -15.35
N PRO A 13 -11.38 -10.31 -15.15
CA PRO A 13 -11.37 -11.54 -14.37
C PRO A 13 -10.56 -12.65 -15.03
N ARG A 14 -10.55 -12.76 -16.37
CA ARG A 14 -9.74 -13.76 -17.10
C ARG A 14 -8.24 -13.55 -16.88
N ALA A 15 -7.78 -12.30 -16.92
CA ALA A 15 -6.39 -11.97 -16.62
C ALA A 15 -6.00 -12.38 -15.20
N ILE A 16 -6.87 -12.14 -14.21
CA ILE A 16 -6.65 -12.56 -12.81
C ILE A 16 -6.54 -14.09 -12.70
N TRP A 17 -7.42 -14.83 -13.38
CA TRP A 17 -7.41 -16.31 -13.39
C TRP A 17 -6.15 -16.92 -13.98
N ILE A 18 -5.47 -16.23 -14.90
CA ILE A 18 -4.20 -16.70 -15.49
C ILE A 18 -3.01 -16.24 -14.63
N ALA A 19 -3.03 -14.99 -14.18
CA ALA A 19 -1.92 -14.41 -13.41
C ALA A 19 -1.73 -15.07 -12.04
N LEU A 20 -2.82 -15.36 -11.31
CA LEU A 20 -2.73 -15.92 -9.95
C LEU A 20 -2.04 -17.30 -9.94
N PRO A 21 -2.47 -18.31 -10.71
CA PRO A 21 -1.79 -19.61 -10.74
C PRO A 21 -0.36 -19.54 -11.26
N MET A 22 -0.09 -18.66 -12.23
CA MET A 22 1.26 -18.46 -12.77
C MET A 22 2.21 -17.97 -11.66
N VAL A 23 1.80 -16.94 -10.91
CA VAL A 23 2.60 -16.42 -9.79
C VAL A 23 2.77 -17.51 -8.72
N THR A 24 1.70 -18.21 -8.34
CA THR A 24 1.79 -19.32 -7.38
C THR A 24 2.77 -20.41 -7.84
N GLY A 25 2.75 -20.77 -9.12
CA GLY A 25 3.67 -21.77 -9.70
C GLY A 25 5.13 -21.33 -9.60
N VAL A 26 5.43 -20.07 -9.95
CA VAL A 26 6.79 -19.52 -9.82
C VAL A 26 7.26 -19.51 -8.35
N TYR A 27 6.38 -19.14 -7.41
CA TYR A 27 6.68 -19.17 -5.97
C TYR A 27 6.98 -20.59 -5.47
N VAL A 28 6.18 -21.58 -5.87
CA VAL A 28 6.40 -22.98 -5.47
C VAL A 28 7.72 -23.48 -6.07
N LEU A 29 7.98 -23.23 -7.35
CA LEU A 29 9.23 -23.62 -8.01
C LEU A 29 10.46 -22.99 -7.35
N ALA A 30 10.38 -21.70 -6.96
CA ALA A 30 11.46 -21.03 -6.25
C ALA A 30 11.73 -21.66 -4.87
N ASN A 31 10.68 -21.98 -4.11
CA ASN A 31 10.83 -22.65 -2.82
C ASN A 31 11.43 -24.06 -2.97
N VAL A 32 10.99 -24.83 -3.98
CA VAL A 32 11.56 -26.15 -4.28
C VAL A 32 13.05 -26.04 -4.61
N ALA A 33 13.44 -25.03 -5.40
CA ALA A 33 14.85 -24.78 -5.72
C ALA A 33 15.67 -24.45 -4.47
N TYR A 34 15.13 -23.64 -3.54
CA TYR A 34 15.81 -23.34 -2.28
C TYR A 34 16.01 -24.58 -1.41
N PHE A 35 14.98 -25.41 -1.21
CA PHE A 35 15.09 -26.62 -0.41
C PHE A 35 15.96 -27.71 -1.06
N ALA A 36 16.15 -27.69 -2.38
CA ALA A 36 17.04 -28.62 -3.07
C ALA A 36 18.54 -28.30 -2.82
N VAL A 37 18.87 -27.04 -2.52
CA VAL A 37 20.28 -26.58 -2.41
C VAL A 37 20.67 -26.21 -0.98
N LEU A 38 19.74 -25.69 -0.17
CA LEU A 38 19.99 -25.28 1.20
C LEU A 38 19.35 -26.25 2.21
N SER A 39 20.04 -26.45 3.33
CA SER A 39 19.46 -27.13 4.49
C SER A 39 18.50 -26.21 5.26
N GLY A 40 17.54 -26.78 6.00
CA GLY A 40 16.56 -25.99 6.77
C GLY A 40 17.21 -25.01 7.75
N THR A 41 18.30 -25.43 8.42
CA THR A 41 19.06 -24.57 9.34
C THR A 41 19.76 -23.40 8.65
N GLU A 42 20.19 -23.57 7.41
CA GLU A 42 20.80 -22.48 6.62
C GLU A 42 19.74 -21.48 6.15
N ILE A 43 18.51 -21.92 5.89
CA ILE A 43 17.41 -21.03 5.51
C ILE A 43 17.01 -20.16 6.71
N GLU A 44 16.87 -20.76 7.89
CA GLU A 44 16.48 -20.05 9.11
C GLU A 44 17.54 -19.05 9.60
N SER A 45 18.82 -19.39 9.47
CA SER A 45 19.93 -18.55 9.90
C SER A 45 20.31 -17.45 8.88
N SER A 46 19.90 -17.59 7.61
CA SER A 46 20.28 -16.65 6.56
C SER A 46 19.31 -15.47 6.46
N ALA A 47 19.78 -14.26 6.77
CA ALA A 47 19.00 -13.04 6.52
C ALA A 47 18.68 -12.80 5.03
N ALA A 48 19.48 -13.36 4.11
CA ALA A 48 19.29 -13.24 2.66
C ALA A 48 19.42 -14.59 1.95
N VAL A 49 18.35 -15.40 2.01
CA VAL A 49 18.29 -16.76 1.45
C VAL A 49 18.74 -16.83 -0.01
N ALA A 50 18.37 -15.85 -0.83
CA ALA A 50 18.76 -15.79 -2.24
C ALA A 50 20.28 -15.66 -2.45
N VAL A 51 20.98 -14.93 -1.59
CA VAL A 51 22.44 -14.76 -1.68
C VAL A 51 23.14 -16.04 -1.24
N SER A 52 22.67 -16.67 -0.15
CA SER A 52 23.18 -17.97 0.31
C SER A 52 23.00 -19.06 -0.77
N PHE A 53 21.86 -19.06 -1.47
CA PHE A 53 21.62 -19.92 -2.63
C PHE A 53 22.60 -19.63 -3.79
N GLY A 54 22.80 -18.36 -4.12
CA GLY A 54 23.72 -17.95 -5.18
C GLY A 54 25.17 -18.39 -4.92
N GLY A 55 25.61 -18.28 -3.66
CA GLY A 55 26.96 -18.71 -3.26
C GLY A 55 27.19 -20.21 -3.43
N LYS A 56 26.19 -21.05 -3.11
CA LYS A 56 26.32 -22.51 -3.25
C LYS A 56 26.18 -23.02 -4.68
N MET A 57 25.34 -22.38 -5.50
CA MET A 57 25.03 -22.89 -6.83
C MET A 57 25.91 -22.29 -7.94
N PHE A 58 26.22 -21.00 -7.88
CA PHE A 58 26.84 -20.27 -8.99
C PHE A 58 28.34 -20.01 -8.84
N GLY A 59 28.94 -20.39 -7.71
CA GLY A 59 30.39 -20.25 -7.47
C GLY A 59 30.92 -18.86 -7.83
N GLN A 60 31.69 -18.76 -8.92
CA GLN A 60 32.28 -17.51 -9.43
C GLN A 60 31.25 -16.41 -9.77
N LEU A 61 30.03 -16.78 -10.16
CA LEU A 61 28.97 -15.83 -10.58
C LEU A 61 28.10 -15.34 -9.41
N TYR A 62 28.46 -15.63 -8.16
CA TYR A 62 27.64 -15.28 -6.99
C TYR A 62 27.34 -13.76 -6.88
N TRP A 63 28.23 -12.89 -7.36
CA TRP A 63 28.09 -11.43 -7.24
C TRP A 63 26.88 -10.89 -8.02
N LEU A 64 26.44 -11.57 -9.08
CA LEU A 64 25.31 -11.13 -9.88
C LEU A 64 23.98 -11.27 -9.13
N VAL A 65 23.86 -12.27 -8.26
CA VAL A 65 22.62 -12.55 -7.51
C VAL A 65 22.18 -11.36 -6.64
N PRO A 66 23.01 -10.78 -5.75
CA PRO A 66 22.60 -9.61 -4.97
C PRO A 66 22.32 -8.38 -5.84
N ILE A 67 22.97 -8.22 -7.01
CA ILE A 67 22.67 -7.11 -7.93
C ILE A 67 21.26 -7.25 -8.51
N PHE A 68 20.89 -8.44 -9.00
CA PHE A 68 19.53 -8.66 -9.51
C PHE A 68 18.47 -8.51 -8.43
N VAL A 69 18.74 -9.00 -7.21
CA VAL A 69 17.85 -8.81 -6.05
C VAL A 69 17.70 -7.32 -5.73
N ALA A 70 18.80 -6.56 -5.70
CA ALA A 70 18.78 -5.12 -5.45
C ALA A 70 18.01 -4.33 -6.52
N LEU A 71 18.18 -4.68 -7.81
CA LEU A 71 17.41 -4.07 -8.90
C LEU A 71 15.91 -4.36 -8.77
N SER A 72 15.55 -5.59 -8.36
CA SER A 72 14.16 -5.97 -8.13
C SER A 72 13.53 -5.21 -6.95
N THR A 73 14.23 -5.08 -5.83
CA THR A 73 13.72 -4.33 -4.66
C THR A 73 13.64 -2.84 -4.95
N PHE A 74 14.61 -2.28 -5.68
CA PHE A 74 14.58 -0.89 -6.16
C PHE A 74 13.36 -0.63 -7.05
N GLY A 75 13.08 -1.53 -8.01
CA GLY A 75 11.88 -1.45 -8.85
C GLY A 75 10.58 -1.53 -8.04
N GLY A 76 10.52 -2.41 -7.04
CA GLY A 76 9.37 -2.55 -6.14
C GLY A 76 9.08 -1.27 -5.34
N VAL A 77 10.11 -0.69 -4.71
CA VAL A 77 9.97 0.57 -3.95
C VAL A 77 9.54 1.72 -4.85
N ASN A 78 10.11 1.84 -6.05
CA ASN A 78 9.71 2.87 -7.01
C ASN A 78 8.24 2.73 -7.43
N GLY A 79 7.76 1.51 -7.67
CA GLY A 79 6.35 1.24 -7.97
C GLY A 79 5.40 1.62 -6.83
N ILE A 80 5.80 1.36 -5.58
CA ILE A 80 5.04 1.75 -4.38
C ILE A 80 4.99 3.28 -4.26
N LEU A 81 6.09 3.99 -4.48
CA LEU A 81 6.12 5.46 -4.42
C LEU A 81 5.14 6.12 -5.41
N PHE A 82 5.03 5.60 -6.63
CA PHE A 82 4.04 6.06 -7.60
C PHE A 82 2.60 5.75 -7.19
N THR A 83 2.36 4.61 -6.55
CA THR A 83 1.01 4.23 -6.13
C THR A 83 0.56 5.06 -4.92
N SER A 84 1.44 5.22 -3.92
CA SER A 84 1.16 6.01 -2.71
C SER A 84 0.89 7.47 -3.03
N SER A 85 1.70 8.09 -3.90
CA SER A 85 1.48 9.49 -4.29
C SER A 85 0.12 9.73 -4.96
N ARG A 86 -0.35 8.80 -5.81
CA ARG A 86 -1.69 8.86 -6.39
C ARG A 86 -2.81 8.68 -5.37
N LEU A 87 -2.59 7.81 -4.38
CA LEU A 87 -3.54 7.63 -3.28
C LEU A 87 -3.70 8.91 -2.46
N PHE A 88 -2.62 9.63 -2.16
CA PHE A 88 -2.68 10.91 -1.46
C PHE A 88 -3.37 12.00 -2.28
N LEU A 89 -3.09 12.08 -3.59
CA LEU A 89 -3.72 13.05 -4.49
C LEU A 89 -5.24 12.86 -4.59
N THR A 90 -5.68 11.62 -4.80
CA THR A 90 -7.12 11.30 -4.88
C THR A 90 -7.79 11.46 -3.53
N GLY A 91 -7.11 11.08 -2.43
CA GLY A 91 -7.62 11.28 -1.07
C GLY A 91 -7.80 12.75 -0.69
N SER A 92 -6.93 13.65 -1.16
CA SER A 92 -7.12 15.09 -0.95
C SER A 92 -8.23 15.68 -1.84
N GLN A 93 -8.37 15.21 -3.08
CA GLN A 93 -9.44 15.66 -4.00
C GLN A 93 -10.85 15.34 -3.46
N GLU A 94 -11.01 14.19 -2.80
CA GLU A 94 -12.25 13.81 -2.12
C GLU A 94 -12.43 14.50 -0.74
N GLY A 95 -11.51 15.39 -0.36
CA GLY A 95 -11.55 16.12 0.91
C GLY A 95 -11.22 15.28 2.14
N HIS A 96 -10.65 14.08 1.98
CA HIS A 96 -10.26 13.19 3.09
C HIS A 96 -8.89 13.53 3.69
N LEU A 97 -8.07 14.31 2.99
CA LEU A 97 -6.75 14.78 3.43
C LEU A 97 -6.66 16.30 3.24
N PRO A 98 -5.82 17.00 4.03
CA PRO A 98 -5.56 18.43 3.82
C PRO A 98 -5.09 18.71 2.39
N ASP A 99 -5.52 19.84 1.81
CA ASP A 99 -5.20 20.25 0.44
C ASP A 99 -3.69 20.32 0.15
N LEU A 100 -2.86 20.39 1.21
CA LEU A 100 -1.40 20.30 1.14
C LEU A 100 -0.88 19.08 0.38
N PHE A 101 -1.58 17.96 0.46
CA PHE A 101 -1.20 16.72 -0.22
C PHE A 101 -1.66 16.67 -1.68
N SER A 102 -2.52 17.61 -2.10
CA SER A 102 -2.99 17.74 -3.48
C SER A 102 -2.07 18.57 -4.37
N PHE A 103 -1.10 19.28 -3.79
CA PHE A 103 -0.24 20.18 -4.55
C PHE A 103 0.70 19.42 -5.48
N ILE A 104 0.72 19.83 -6.75
CA ILE A 104 1.54 19.24 -7.82
C ILE A 104 2.56 20.27 -8.30
N HIS A 105 3.80 19.84 -8.50
CA HIS A 105 4.88 20.72 -8.94
C HIS A 105 4.70 21.18 -10.39
N VAL A 106 4.81 22.48 -10.65
CA VAL A 106 4.39 23.11 -11.93
C VAL A 106 5.14 22.55 -13.14
N LYS A 107 6.45 22.31 -13.00
CA LYS A 107 7.31 21.93 -14.13
C LYS A 107 7.43 20.42 -14.35
N ARG A 108 7.24 19.62 -13.30
CA ARG A 108 7.48 18.16 -13.34
C ARG A 108 6.20 17.35 -13.15
N MET A 109 5.07 17.99 -12.84
CA MET A 109 3.79 17.36 -12.54
C MET A 109 3.91 16.25 -11.48
N THR A 110 4.84 16.39 -10.54
CA THR A 110 5.07 15.42 -9.46
C THR A 110 4.48 15.95 -8.14
N PRO A 111 3.74 15.12 -7.38
CA PRO A 111 3.22 15.50 -6.07
C PRO A 111 4.33 15.43 -5.00
N ILE A 112 5.24 16.41 -5.00
CA ILE A 112 6.42 16.47 -4.12
C ILE A 112 6.06 16.34 -2.63
N PRO A 113 5.03 17.04 -2.07
CA PRO A 113 4.73 16.96 -0.65
C PRO A 113 4.34 15.53 -0.19
N SER A 114 3.59 14.80 -1.02
CA SER A 114 3.19 13.42 -0.74
C SER A 114 4.37 12.45 -0.73
N LEU A 115 5.34 12.68 -1.63
CA LEU A 115 6.56 11.88 -1.73
C LEU A 115 7.48 12.14 -0.53
N ILE A 116 7.64 13.39 -0.12
CA ILE A 116 8.41 13.74 1.08
C ILE A 116 7.79 13.09 2.32
N PHE A 117 6.46 13.18 2.48
CA PHE A 117 5.78 12.54 3.61
C PHE A 117 5.96 11.02 3.63
N THR A 118 5.83 10.37 2.46
CA THR A 118 6.06 8.93 2.32
C THR A 118 7.52 8.56 2.64
N CYS A 119 8.48 9.39 2.21
CA CYS A 119 9.90 9.21 2.48
C CYS A 119 10.21 9.35 3.97
N VAL A 120 9.73 10.41 4.62
CA VAL A 120 9.92 10.63 6.06
C VAL A 120 9.30 9.49 6.88
N THR A 121 8.11 9.04 6.50
CA THR A 121 7.45 7.90 7.16
C THR A 121 8.23 6.60 6.96
N SER A 122 8.78 6.37 5.77
CA SER A 122 9.64 5.23 5.48
C SER A 122 10.92 5.25 6.31
N LEU A 123 11.57 6.42 6.43
CA LEU A 123 12.73 6.63 7.31
C LEU A 123 12.38 6.40 8.78
N ALA A 124 11.19 6.82 9.22
CA ALA A 124 10.73 6.56 10.58
C ALA A 124 10.56 5.06 10.85
N MET A 125 10.03 4.31 9.89
CA MET A 125 9.86 2.85 10.01
C MET A 125 11.19 2.09 10.00
N LEU A 126 12.24 2.63 9.37
CA LEU A 126 13.59 2.05 9.36
C LEU A 126 14.25 2.03 10.75
N PHE A 127 13.76 2.81 11.72
CA PHE A 127 14.27 2.73 13.10
C PHE A 127 13.83 1.45 13.84
N VAL A 128 12.85 0.71 13.31
CA VAL A 128 12.46 -0.59 13.86
C VAL A 128 13.50 -1.63 13.48
N SER A 129 14.15 -2.25 14.48
CA SER A 129 15.33 -3.09 14.28
C SER A 129 15.07 -4.45 13.63
N ASP A 130 13.81 -4.93 13.61
CA ASP A 130 13.45 -6.25 13.11
C ASP A 130 12.42 -6.19 11.98
N VAL A 131 12.81 -6.71 10.82
CA VAL A 131 11.98 -6.79 9.61
C VAL A 131 10.79 -7.73 9.81
N PHE A 132 10.94 -8.82 10.57
CA PHE A 132 9.84 -9.77 10.81
C PHE A 132 8.75 -9.16 11.66
N ILE A 133 9.09 -8.33 12.65
CA ILE A 133 8.11 -7.57 13.44
C ILE A 133 7.36 -6.61 12.52
N LEU A 134 8.05 -5.92 11.62
CA LEU A 134 7.44 -5.00 10.66
C LEU A 134 6.50 -5.71 9.68
N ILE A 135 6.89 -6.89 9.18
CA ILE A 135 6.05 -7.73 8.31
C ILE A 135 4.80 -8.18 9.06
N ASN A 136 4.93 -8.64 10.30
CA ASN A 136 3.80 -9.09 11.11
C ASN A 136 2.83 -7.94 11.39
N TYR A 137 3.35 -6.77 11.79
CA TYR A 137 2.57 -5.57 12.01
C TYR A 137 1.82 -5.12 10.74
N TYR A 138 2.52 -5.02 9.60
CA TYR A 138 1.92 -4.63 8.33
C TYR A 138 0.87 -5.65 7.87
N GLY A 139 1.19 -6.95 7.98
CA GLY A 139 0.28 -8.04 7.63
C GLY A 139 -1.02 -7.98 8.42
N GLN A 140 -0.96 -7.75 9.73
CA GLN A 140 -2.16 -7.61 10.57
C GLN A 140 -3.09 -6.50 10.08
N ILE A 141 -2.54 -5.31 9.84
CA ILE A 141 -3.33 -4.15 9.38
C ILE A 141 -3.88 -4.40 7.97
N LEU A 142 -3.09 -5.00 7.08
CA LEU A 142 -3.52 -5.33 5.73
C LEU A 142 -4.71 -6.29 5.75
N TRP A 143 -4.62 -7.40 6.49
CA TRP A 143 -5.70 -8.37 6.59
C TRP A 143 -6.96 -7.80 7.23
N LEU A 144 -6.82 -6.94 8.24
CA LEU A 144 -7.93 -6.21 8.84
C LEU A 144 -8.61 -5.27 7.83
N SER A 145 -7.83 -4.46 7.11
CA SER A 145 -8.35 -3.53 6.09
C SER A 145 -9.05 -4.26 4.94
N VAL A 146 -8.49 -5.39 4.50
CA VAL A 146 -9.08 -6.27 3.49
C VAL A 146 -10.39 -6.90 4.00
N ALA A 147 -10.42 -7.38 5.25
CA ALA A 147 -11.63 -7.93 5.86
C ALA A 147 -12.76 -6.90 5.93
N ILE A 148 -12.47 -5.67 6.37
CA ILE A 148 -13.46 -4.58 6.40
C ILE A 148 -13.96 -4.25 4.98
N SER A 149 -13.07 -4.19 4.00
CA SER A 149 -13.42 -3.89 2.61
C SER A 149 -14.36 -4.94 2.02
N ILE A 150 -14.11 -6.22 2.30
CA ILE A 150 -14.96 -7.33 1.82
C ILE A 150 -16.28 -7.40 2.60
N GLY A 151 -16.24 -7.14 3.91
CA GLY A 151 -17.44 -6.97 4.71
C GLY A 151 -18.33 -5.85 4.18
N GLY A 152 -17.73 -4.71 3.81
CA GLY A 152 -18.41 -3.60 3.16
C GLY A 152 -19.01 -3.98 1.79
N MET A 153 -18.31 -4.77 0.98
CA MET A 153 -18.83 -5.30 -0.27
C MET A 153 -20.05 -6.21 -0.05
N LEU A 154 -20.00 -7.10 0.94
CA LEU A 154 -21.12 -7.98 1.31
C LEU A 154 -22.30 -7.18 1.87
N TRP A 155 -22.04 -6.15 2.67
CA TRP A 155 -23.05 -5.25 3.19
C TRP A 155 -23.74 -4.45 2.08
N LEU A 156 -22.97 -3.89 1.15
CA LEU A 156 -23.49 -3.18 -0.01
C LEU A 156 -24.31 -4.11 -0.91
N ARG A 157 -23.94 -5.40 -0.96
CA ARG A 157 -24.71 -6.41 -1.69
C ARG A 157 -26.12 -6.60 -1.15
N TYR A 158 -26.30 -6.50 0.16
CA TYR A 158 -27.61 -6.59 0.83
C TYR A 158 -28.39 -5.27 0.78
N LYS A 159 -27.72 -4.13 1.04
CA LYS A 159 -28.39 -2.82 1.15
C LYS A 159 -28.77 -2.19 -0.19
N GLN A 160 -27.99 -2.43 -1.26
CA GLN A 160 -28.22 -1.86 -2.59
C GLN A 160 -28.12 -2.96 -3.67
N PRO A 161 -29.17 -3.78 -3.83
CA PRO A 161 -29.18 -4.88 -4.80
C PRO A 161 -29.22 -4.41 -6.26
N ASP A 162 -29.85 -3.27 -6.54
CA ASP A 162 -30.17 -2.79 -7.91
C ASP A 162 -29.02 -2.03 -8.61
N MET A 163 -27.88 -1.84 -7.94
CA MET A 163 -26.73 -1.18 -8.56
C MET A 163 -26.19 -2.02 -9.73
N PRO A 164 -25.89 -1.43 -10.91
CA PRO A 164 -25.34 -2.17 -12.04
C PRO A 164 -23.96 -2.73 -11.68
N ARG A 165 -23.87 -4.07 -11.57
CA ARG A 165 -22.61 -4.78 -11.25
C ARG A 165 -22.03 -5.39 -12.53
N PRO A 166 -20.97 -4.80 -13.12
CA PRO A 166 -20.38 -5.30 -14.36
C PRO A 166 -19.69 -6.67 -14.20
N ILE A 167 -19.25 -7.01 -12.99
CA ILE A 167 -18.63 -8.31 -12.66
C ILE A 167 -19.42 -8.94 -11.52
N ARG A 168 -19.99 -10.12 -11.76
CA ARG A 168 -20.74 -10.90 -10.76
C ARG A 168 -19.93 -12.14 -10.38
N VAL A 169 -19.56 -12.21 -9.10
CA VAL A 169 -18.94 -13.40 -8.49
C VAL A 169 -19.90 -14.06 -7.52
N ASN A 170 -19.84 -15.39 -7.42
CA ASN A 170 -20.65 -16.16 -6.49
C ASN A 170 -20.40 -15.69 -5.04
N THR A 171 -21.46 -15.46 -4.26
CA THR A 171 -21.39 -14.90 -2.90
C THR A 171 -20.62 -15.80 -1.93
N VAL A 172 -20.53 -17.10 -2.23
CA VAL A 172 -19.74 -18.06 -1.44
C VAL A 172 -18.25 -17.68 -1.40
N ILE A 173 -17.70 -17.15 -2.49
CA ILE A 173 -16.26 -16.84 -2.59
C ILE A 173 -15.88 -15.70 -1.63
N PRO A 174 -16.53 -14.51 -1.65
CA PRO A 174 -16.22 -13.46 -0.68
C PRO A 174 -16.48 -13.85 0.77
N VAL A 175 -17.50 -14.67 1.05
CA VAL A 175 -17.79 -15.13 2.43
C VAL A 175 -16.68 -16.04 2.94
N LEU A 176 -16.27 -17.04 2.14
CA LEU A 176 -15.17 -17.92 2.49
C LEU A 176 -13.87 -17.14 2.70
N PHE A 177 -13.58 -16.19 1.80
CA PHE A 177 -12.39 -15.34 1.94
C PHE A 177 -12.44 -14.44 3.18
N LEU A 178 -13.62 -13.89 3.52
CA LEU A 178 -13.81 -13.13 4.77
C LEU A 178 -13.55 -14.01 6.00
N CYS A 179 -14.01 -15.26 6.01
CA CYS A 179 -13.71 -16.21 7.08
C CYS A 179 -12.20 -16.47 7.20
N CYS A 180 -11.50 -16.64 6.08
CA CYS A 180 -10.04 -16.79 6.06
C CYS A 180 -9.33 -15.54 6.61
N CYS A 181 -9.73 -14.34 6.19
CA CYS A 181 -9.16 -13.10 6.73
C CYS A 181 -9.43 -12.95 8.23
N ALA A 182 -10.64 -13.27 8.69
CA ALA A 182 -10.97 -13.24 10.12
C ALA A 182 -10.08 -14.21 10.90
N PHE A 183 -9.85 -15.42 10.39
CA PHE A 183 -8.92 -16.38 10.98
C PHE A 183 -7.48 -15.84 11.05
N LEU A 184 -6.97 -15.23 9.97
CA LEU A 184 -5.62 -14.65 9.93
C LEU A 184 -5.43 -13.44 10.86
N VAL A 185 -6.51 -12.72 11.19
CA VAL A 185 -6.49 -11.63 12.17
C VAL A 185 -6.58 -12.18 13.59
N ILE A 186 -7.39 -13.21 13.84
CA ILE A 186 -7.62 -13.76 15.19
C ILE A 186 -6.46 -14.65 15.65
N PHE A 187 -5.91 -15.46 14.75
CA PHE A 187 -4.89 -16.45 15.09
C PHE A 187 -3.60 -15.85 15.72
N PRO A 188 -3.10 -14.68 15.28
CA PRO A 188 -1.87 -14.11 15.83
C PRO A 188 -2.07 -13.33 17.14
N ILE A 189 -3.32 -13.02 17.53
CA ILE A 189 -3.65 -12.27 18.76
C ILE A 189 -3.03 -12.91 20.02
N PRO A 190 -3.19 -14.21 20.29
CA PRO A 190 -2.59 -14.83 21.48
C PRO A 190 -1.05 -14.94 21.39
N GLN A 191 -0.47 -14.98 20.19
CA GLN A 191 0.96 -15.17 20.01
C GLN A 191 1.74 -13.86 20.16
N GLN A 192 1.21 -12.75 19.66
CA GLN A 192 1.87 -11.44 19.68
C GLN A 192 0.86 -10.32 19.99
N PRO A 193 0.29 -10.29 21.22
CA PRO A 193 -0.80 -9.38 21.56
C PRO A 193 -0.39 -7.91 21.42
N TRP A 194 0.87 -7.57 21.71
CA TRP A 194 1.35 -6.20 21.64
C TRP A 194 1.38 -5.65 20.21
N ASN A 195 1.80 -6.46 19.25
CA ASN A 195 1.88 -6.06 17.84
C ASN A 195 0.48 -5.81 17.26
N THR A 196 -0.49 -6.66 17.61
CA THR A 196 -1.89 -6.47 17.21
C THR A 196 -2.50 -5.22 17.85
N VAL A 197 -2.26 -4.98 19.14
CA VAL A 197 -2.79 -3.80 19.85
C VAL A 197 -2.24 -2.51 19.23
N ILE A 198 -0.95 -2.46 18.91
CA ILE A 198 -0.35 -1.30 18.24
C ILE A 198 -0.97 -1.10 16.85
N GLY A 199 -1.15 -2.18 16.07
CA GLY A 199 -1.78 -2.10 14.75
C GLY A 199 -3.23 -1.63 14.78
N ALA A 200 -4.00 -2.12 15.76
CA ALA A 200 -5.37 -1.68 16.00
C ALA A 200 -5.40 -0.22 16.47
N ALA A 201 -4.50 0.19 17.37
CA ALA A 201 -4.39 1.56 17.86
C ALA A 201 -4.04 2.55 16.74
N ILE A 202 -3.15 2.18 15.81
CA ILE A 202 -2.80 3.01 14.65
C ILE A 202 -3.95 3.09 13.64
N THR A 203 -4.69 1.99 13.44
CA THR A 203 -5.89 2.04 12.60
C THR A 203 -6.97 2.92 13.22
N LEU A 204 -7.18 2.80 14.53
CA LEU A 204 -8.15 3.61 15.28
C LEU A 204 -7.72 5.07 15.40
N SER A 205 -6.42 5.38 15.44
CA SER A 205 -5.91 6.76 15.45
C SER A 205 -6.17 7.48 14.12
N GLY A 206 -6.48 6.76 13.04
CA GLY A 206 -7.02 7.33 11.81
C GLY A 206 -8.38 8.03 12.00
N VAL A 207 -9.20 7.58 12.96
CA VAL A 207 -10.51 8.18 13.26
C VAL A 207 -10.39 9.61 13.84
N PRO A 208 -9.63 9.86 14.93
CA PRO A 208 -9.46 11.23 15.43
C PRO A 208 -8.75 12.12 14.40
N VAL A 209 -7.79 11.60 13.63
CA VAL A 209 -7.16 12.36 12.55
C VAL A 209 -8.19 12.78 11.50
N TYR A 210 -9.09 11.88 11.08
CA TYR A 210 -10.18 12.21 10.16
C TYR A 210 -11.11 13.30 10.72
N TYR A 211 -11.51 13.19 11.99
CA TYR A 211 -12.37 14.19 12.64
C TYR A 211 -11.69 15.56 12.74
N LEU A 212 -10.41 15.59 13.10
CA LEU A 212 -9.62 16.83 13.22
C LEU A 212 -9.29 17.48 11.87
N CYS A 213 -8.94 16.69 10.86
CA CYS A 213 -8.54 17.20 9.56
C CYS A 213 -9.72 17.58 8.66
N VAL A 214 -10.78 16.76 8.62
CA VAL A 214 -11.85 16.82 7.62
C VAL A 214 -13.15 17.37 8.19
N LYS A 215 -13.63 16.85 9.33
CA LYS A 215 -14.94 17.25 9.89
C LYS A 215 -14.90 18.62 10.58
N TRP A 216 -13.73 19.03 11.08
CA TRP A 216 -13.55 20.32 11.73
C TRP A 216 -13.46 21.46 10.71
N LYS A 217 -14.63 21.89 10.18
CA LYS A 217 -14.73 23.03 9.25
C LYS A 217 -14.46 24.38 9.94
N THR A 218 -14.69 24.48 11.24
CA THR A 218 -14.51 25.70 12.05
C THR A 218 -13.16 25.74 12.75
N LYS A 219 -12.06 25.65 11.99
CA LYS A 219 -10.71 25.79 12.55
C LYS A 219 -10.50 27.21 13.08
N PRO A 220 -9.89 27.40 14.27
CA PRO A 220 -9.58 28.73 14.79
C PRO A 220 -8.66 29.48 13.82
N GLN A 221 -8.90 30.78 13.63
CA GLN A 221 -8.19 31.60 12.63
C GLN A 221 -6.66 31.55 12.77
N ARG A 222 -6.13 31.36 13.99
CA ARG A 222 -4.70 31.17 14.25
C ARG A 222 -4.13 29.87 13.66
N PHE A 223 -4.89 28.78 13.73
CA PHE A 223 -4.50 27.49 13.17
C PHE A 223 -4.54 27.52 11.65
N ASN A 224 -5.59 28.10 11.05
CA ASN A 224 -5.64 28.30 9.61
C ASN A 224 -4.52 29.23 9.12
N ARG A 225 -4.18 30.27 9.88
CA ARG A 225 -3.05 31.15 9.55
C ARG A 225 -1.72 30.39 9.60
N TYR A 226 -1.49 29.57 10.63
CA TYR A 226 -0.29 28.74 10.73
C TYR A 226 -0.18 27.72 9.59
N VAL A 227 -1.24 26.96 9.34
CA VAL A 227 -1.29 25.98 8.24
C VAL A 227 -1.07 26.67 6.90
N ARG A 228 -1.66 27.85 6.69
CA ARG A 228 -1.48 28.64 5.48
C ARG A 228 -0.03 29.15 5.35
N THR A 229 0.59 29.67 6.40
CA THR A 229 2.00 30.10 6.36
C THR A 229 2.95 28.93 6.08
N VAL A 230 2.74 27.77 6.72
CA VAL A 230 3.52 26.55 6.43
C VAL A 230 3.30 26.11 4.97
N THR A 231 2.06 26.18 4.48
CA THR A 231 1.72 25.87 3.09
C THR A 231 2.39 26.83 2.12
N GLU A 232 2.36 28.15 2.37
CA GLU A 232 2.98 29.18 1.54
C GLU A 232 4.51 29.02 1.52
N ILE A 233 5.14 28.68 2.65
CA ILE A 233 6.57 28.37 2.72
C ILE A 233 6.88 27.11 1.91
N LEU A 234 6.09 26.04 2.06
CA LEU A 234 6.25 24.80 1.31
C LEU A 234 6.03 25.01 -0.19
N GLN A 235 5.04 25.80 -0.59
CA GLN A 235 4.77 26.19 -1.97
C GLN A 235 5.92 27.02 -2.56
N SER A 236 6.47 27.96 -1.80
CA SER A 236 7.60 28.80 -2.24
C SER A 236 8.90 28.01 -2.39
N ILE A 237 9.18 27.08 -1.47
CA ILE A 237 10.37 26.23 -1.51
C ILE A 237 10.27 25.19 -2.64
N MET A 238 9.08 24.62 -2.85
CA MET A 238 8.90 23.49 -3.76
C MET A 238 8.28 23.86 -5.11
N ASP A 239 7.93 25.13 -5.36
CA ASP A 239 7.30 25.64 -6.60
C ASP A 239 6.09 24.77 -7.02
N VAL A 240 5.09 24.70 -6.14
CA VAL A 240 3.96 23.76 -6.24
C VAL A 240 2.64 24.52 -6.29
N THR A 241 1.76 24.18 -7.24
CA THR A 241 0.44 24.81 -7.42
C THR A 241 -0.70 23.86 -7.05
N SER A 242 -1.86 24.43 -6.70
CA SER A 242 -3.08 23.63 -6.55
C SER A 242 -3.55 23.13 -7.93
N PRO A 243 -4.10 21.91 -8.01
CA PRO A 243 -4.65 21.39 -9.27
C PRO A 243 -5.81 22.24 -9.81
N GLU A 244 -6.53 22.98 -8.96
CA GLU A 244 -7.57 23.93 -9.38
C GLU A 244 -7.02 25.13 -10.16
N ALA A 245 -5.80 25.59 -9.84
CA ALA A 245 -5.16 26.70 -10.57
C ALA A 245 -4.69 26.28 -11.97
N GLU A 246 -4.30 25.02 -12.15
CA GLU A 246 -3.88 24.49 -13.46
C GLU A 246 -5.08 24.25 -14.39
N GLN A 247 -6.24 23.81 -13.87
CA GLN A 247 -7.47 23.74 -14.65
C GLN A 247 -7.91 25.13 -15.16
N MET A 248 -7.74 26.18 -14.37
CA MET A 248 -8.02 27.55 -14.81
C MET A 248 -6.97 28.09 -15.80
N LEU A 249 -5.68 27.74 -15.66
CA LEU A 249 -4.62 28.16 -16.59
C LEU A 249 -4.62 27.40 -17.93
N SER A 250 -5.11 26.16 -17.95
CA SER A 250 -5.25 25.38 -19.20
C SER A 250 -6.51 25.73 -20.02
N GLN A 251 -7.45 26.47 -19.42
CA GLN A 251 -8.68 26.95 -20.05
C GLN A 251 -8.59 28.42 -20.51
N SER A 252 -7.49 29.12 -20.21
CA SER A 252 -7.20 30.52 -20.59
C SER A 252 -6.08 30.63 -21.61
#